data_AF-A0A352NJE5-F1
#
_entry.id   AF-A0A352NJE5-F1
#
_cell.length_a   1.000
_cell.length_b   1.000
_cell.length_c   1.000
_cell.angle_alpha   90.00
_cell.angle_beta   90.00
_cell.angle_gamma   90.00
#
_symmetry.space_group_name_H-M   'P 1'
#
loop_
_entity.id
_entity.type
_entity.pdbx_description
1 polymer ?
#
loop_
_entity_poly.entity_id
_entity_poly.type
_entity_poly.pdbx_seq_one_letter_code
_entity_poly.pdbx_strand_id
1 'polypeptide(L)'
;GGVATSGLGGRSFTKGIAGAVTVLAHTARVADACATIVANHCFAVDPGIIQLPAEKIDPNTDIPGHLVTVHLGNLKPGTKEKALANGLAKAKELVDKDVIYGAVIFLDTGVAMVPEGLCQPK
;
A
#
# COMPACT_ATOMS: atom_id res chain seq x y z
N GLY A 1 19.40 -8.56 -2.77
CA GLY A 1 18.34 -7.65 -2.34
C GLY A 1 17.14 -7.82 -3.24
N GLY A 2 15.94 -7.55 -2.72
CA GLY A 2 14.70 -7.54 -3.47
C GLY A 2 14.08 -6.16 -3.47
N VAL A 3 13.40 -5.84 -4.57
CA VAL A 3 12.55 -4.66 -4.69
C VAL A 3 11.25 -5.08 -5.36
N ALA A 4 10.12 -4.57 -4.86
CA ALA A 4 8.82 -4.78 -5.45
C ALA A 4 7.90 -3.59 -5.19
N THR A 5 6.90 -3.42 -6.05
CA THR A 5 5.93 -2.32 -5.95
C THR A 5 4.51 -2.87 -5.98
N SER A 6 3.66 -2.41 -5.06
CA SER A 6 2.23 -2.74 -5.00
C SER A 6 1.40 -1.47 -4.79
N GLY A 7 0.15 -1.45 -5.23
CA GLY A 7 -0.69 -0.27 -5.14
C GLY A 7 -1.95 -0.35 -6.00
N LEU A 8 -2.85 0.59 -5.75
CA LEU A 8 -4.10 0.74 -6.49
C LEU A 8 -3.81 1.05 -7.96
N GLY A 9 -4.45 0.32 -8.88
CA GLY A 9 -4.20 0.43 -10.32
C GLY A 9 -3.12 -0.51 -10.86
N GLY A 10 -2.48 -1.29 -9.99
CA GLY A 10 -1.63 -2.42 -10.39
C GLY A 10 -2.43 -3.63 -10.88
N ARG A 11 -1.71 -4.75 -11.11
CA ARG A 11 -2.34 -6.03 -11.53
C ARG A 11 -3.02 -6.79 -10.38
N SER A 12 -2.63 -6.52 -9.14
CA SER A 12 -3.15 -7.19 -7.95
C SER A 12 -4.21 -6.34 -7.27
N PHE A 13 -5.19 -6.99 -6.67
CA PHE A 13 -6.18 -6.29 -5.86
C PHE A 13 -5.55 -5.67 -4.61
N THR A 14 -5.86 -4.40 -4.38
CA THR A 14 -5.37 -3.63 -3.24
C THR A 14 -6.56 -3.20 -2.37
N LYS A 15 -6.43 -3.35 -1.06
CA LYS A 15 -7.44 -2.98 -0.05
C LYS A 15 -7.28 -1.54 0.41
N GLY A 16 -6.08 -0.97 0.26
CA GLY A 16 -5.79 0.42 0.54
C GLY A 16 -6.03 1.35 -0.65
N ILE A 17 -5.47 2.56 -0.55
CA ILE A 17 -5.64 3.65 -1.52
C ILE A 17 -4.31 4.24 -2.00
N ALA A 18 -3.17 3.71 -1.56
CA ALA A 18 -1.87 4.13 -2.10
C ALA A 18 -1.78 3.75 -3.58
N GLY A 19 -1.31 4.68 -4.41
CA GLY A 19 -1.09 4.44 -5.83
C GLY A 19 0.13 3.57 -6.07
N ALA A 20 1.17 3.72 -5.25
CA ALA A 20 2.35 2.87 -5.29
C ALA A 20 3.02 2.78 -3.91
N VAL A 21 3.49 1.60 -3.57
CA VAL A 21 4.32 1.31 -2.41
C VAL A 21 5.48 0.46 -2.90
N THR A 22 6.68 1.01 -2.85
CA THR A 22 7.91 0.30 -3.21
C THR A 22 8.65 -0.12 -1.95
N VAL A 23 8.98 -1.39 -1.84
CA VAL A 23 9.67 -1.97 -0.67
C VAL A 23 11.03 -2.50 -1.09
N LEU A 24 12.05 -2.26 -0.24
CA LEU A 24 13.37 -2.87 -0.36
C LEU A 24 13.56 -3.89 0.76
N ALA A 25 14.04 -5.10 0.42
CA ALA A 25 14.25 -6.17 1.37
C ALA A 25 15.45 -7.07 0.99
N HIS A 26 15.74 -8.08 1.81
CA HIS A 26 16.83 -9.03 1.54
C HIS A 26 16.55 -9.90 0.30
N THR A 27 15.28 -10.28 0.06
CA THR A 27 14.84 -11.09 -1.09
C THR A 27 13.65 -10.46 -1.83
N ALA A 28 13.49 -10.79 -3.13
CA ALA A 28 12.38 -10.30 -3.95
C ALA A 28 11.00 -10.75 -3.44
N ARG A 29 10.90 -11.99 -2.95
CA ARG A 29 9.65 -12.53 -2.37
C ARG A 29 9.19 -11.75 -1.15
N VAL A 30 10.12 -11.39 -0.27
CA VAL A 30 9.81 -10.60 0.94
C VAL A 30 9.42 -9.19 0.56
N ALA A 31 10.12 -8.57 -0.41
CA ALA A 31 9.75 -7.26 -0.92
C ALA A 31 8.32 -7.26 -1.50
N ASP A 32 7.97 -8.26 -2.32
CA ASP A 32 6.66 -8.39 -2.96
C ASP A 32 5.51 -8.55 -1.96
N ALA A 33 5.69 -9.47 -1.00
CA ALA A 33 4.72 -9.66 0.07
C ALA A 33 4.53 -8.40 0.93
N CYS A 34 5.65 -7.76 1.31
CA CYS A 34 5.60 -6.57 2.16
C CYS A 34 5.06 -5.34 1.42
N ALA A 35 5.33 -5.18 0.12
CA ALA A 35 4.74 -4.11 -0.67
C ALA A 35 3.21 -4.21 -0.65
N THR A 36 2.66 -5.42 -0.83
CA THR A 36 1.22 -5.67 -0.74
C THR A 36 0.67 -5.42 0.67
N ILE A 37 1.38 -5.85 1.72
CA ILE A 37 0.97 -5.60 3.11
C ILE A 37 0.90 -4.09 3.39
N VAL A 38 1.94 -3.34 3.04
CA VAL A 38 2.01 -1.90 3.31
C VAL A 38 0.98 -1.13 2.45
N ALA A 39 0.83 -1.47 1.17
CA ALA A 39 -0.21 -0.88 0.30
C ALA A 39 -1.62 -1.10 0.87
N ASN A 40 -1.91 -2.29 1.40
CA ASN A 40 -3.19 -2.59 2.05
C ASN A 40 -3.41 -1.81 3.35
N HIS A 41 -2.33 -1.49 4.09
CA HIS A 41 -2.42 -0.66 5.30
C HIS A 41 -2.53 0.84 4.99
N CYS A 42 -2.32 1.26 3.74
CA CYS A 42 -2.59 2.63 3.30
C CYS A 42 -4.10 2.86 3.15
N PHE A 43 -4.85 2.80 4.26
CA PHE A 43 -6.31 2.88 4.27
C PHE A 43 -6.81 3.70 5.48
N ALA A 44 -7.90 4.43 5.28
CA ALA A 44 -8.67 5.07 6.33
C ALA A 44 -10.15 5.07 5.94
N VAL A 45 -11.06 4.94 6.89
CA VAL A 45 -12.50 4.89 6.59
C VAL A 45 -12.98 6.21 5.99
N ASP A 46 -13.52 6.16 4.78
CA ASP A 46 -14.11 7.30 4.08
C ASP A 46 -15.18 6.82 3.09
N PRO A 47 -16.37 7.47 3.03
CA PRO A 47 -17.42 7.13 2.08
C PRO A 47 -17.00 7.20 0.60
N GLY A 48 -15.98 7.99 0.27
CA GLY A 48 -15.43 8.08 -1.08
C GLY A 48 -14.55 6.89 -1.48
N ILE A 49 -14.24 5.97 -0.56
CA ILE A 49 -13.52 4.73 -0.91
C ILE A 49 -14.54 3.64 -1.19
N ILE A 50 -14.67 3.29 -2.46
CA ILE A 50 -15.61 2.24 -2.89
C ILE A 50 -14.87 0.92 -2.92
N GLN A 51 -15.38 -0.04 -2.13
CA GLN A 51 -14.85 -1.39 -2.08
C GLN A 51 -15.91 -2.40 -2.51
N LEU A 52 -15.46 -3.44 -3.21
CA LEU A 52 -16.29 -4.58 -3.58
C LEU A 52 -15.58 -5.87 -3.17
N PRO A 53 -16.31 -6.97 -2.93
CA PRO A 53 -15.69 -8.28 -2.79
C PRO A 53 -14.90 -8.61 -4.06
N ALA A 54 -13.68 -9.13 -3.91
CA ALA A 54 -12.79 -9.42 -5.03
C ALA A 54 -13.43 -10.31 -6.10
N GLU A 55 -14.26 -11.27 -5.69
CA GLU A 55 -14.97 -12.21 -6.56
C GLU A 55 -16.05 -11.55 -7.43
N LYS A 56 -16.46 -10.32 -7.10
CA LYS A 56 -17.35 -9.51 -7.95
C LYS A 56 -16.60 -8.87 -9.12
N ILE A 57 -15.28 -8.78 -9.05
CA ILE A 57 -14.42 -8.16 -10.07
C ILE A 57 -13.74 -9.24 -10.89
N ASP A 58 -13.16 -10.23 -10.23
CA ASP A 58 -12.57 -11.43 -10.85
C ASP A 58 -13.14 -12.68 -10.17
N PRO A 59 -14.02 -13.45 -10.85
CA PRO A 59 -14.56 -14.69 -10.32
C PRO A 59 -13.51 -15.77 -9.98
N ASN A 60 -12.31 -15.68 -10.56
CA ASN A 60 -11.21 -16.62 -10.32
C ASN A 60 -10.18 -16.08 -9.32
N THR A 61 -10.52 -15.01 -8.59
CA THR A 61 -9.65 -14.42 -7.57
C THR A 61 -9.21 -15.45 -6.53
N ASP A 62 -7.97 -15.32 -6.07
CA ASP A 62 -7.38 -16.12 -4.99
C ASP A 62 -7.79 -15.63 -3.59
N ILE A 63 -8.48 -14.48 -3.51
CA ILE A 63 -8.93 -13.84 -2.27
C ILE A 63 -10.45 -13.60 -2.22
N PRO A 64 -11.31 -14.62 -2.44
CA PRO A 64 -12.76 -14.45 -2.38
C PRO A 64 -13.22 -13.99 -0.99
N GLY A 65 -14.25 -13.15 -0.94
CA GLY A 65 -14.81 -12.54 0.27
C GLY A 65 -14.03 -11.33 0.80
N HIS A 66 -12.84 -11.05 0.26
CA HIS A 66 -12.09 -9.86 0.65
C HIS A 66 -12.59 -8.61 -0.08
N LEU A 67 -12.92 -7.57 0.70
CA LEU A 67 -13.18 -6.24 0.14
C LEU A 67 -11.90 -5.62 -0.40
N VAL A 68 -11.95 -5.18 -1.64
CA VAL A 68 -10.84 -4.54 -2.36
C VAL A 68 -11.30 -3.21 -2.94
N THR A 69 -10.41 -2.23 -2.98
CA THR A 69 -10.70 -0.89 -3.46
C THR A 69 -10.84 -0.91 -4.98
N VAL A 70 -11.99 -0.46 -5.48
CA VAL A 70 -12.29 -0.42 -6.93
C VAL A 70 -12.38 1.00 -7.48
N HIS A 71 -12.71 1.97 -6.63
CA HIS A 71 -12.86 3.35 -7.04
C HIS A 71 -12.63 4.29 -5.86
N LEU A 72 -12.07 5.46 -6.17
CA LEU A 72 -11.92 6.58 -5.24
C LEU A 72 -12.72 7.75 -5.78
N GLY A 73 -13.77 8.13 -5.04
CA GLY A 73 -14.49 9.39 -5.23
C GLY A 73 -13.81 10.54 -4.48
N ASN A 74 -14.60 11.54 -4.10
CA ASN A 74 -14.10 12.67 -3.31
C ASN A 74 -13.80 12.23 -1.87
N LEU A 75 -12.52 12.12 -1.56
CA LEU A 75 -12.04 11.82 -0.21
C LEU A 75 -11.95 13.10 0.63
N LYS A 76 -12.23 12.99 1.93
CA LYS A 76 -11.97 14.09 2.85
C LYS A 76 -10.47 14.38 2.90
N PRO A 77 -10.04 15.65 3.07
CA PRO A 77 -8.63 16.01 3.13
C PRO A 77 -7.80 15.13 4.09
N GLY A 78 -8.28 14.93 5.32
CA GLY A 78 -7.58 14.11 6.34
C GLY A 78 -7.58 12.61 6.09
N THR A 79 -8.37 12.09 5.15
CA THR A 79 -8.40 10.65 4.83
C THR A 79 -7.11 10.21 4.18
N LYS A 80 -6.60 10.99 3.24
CA LYS A 80 -5.33 10.69 2.53
C LYS A 80 -4.16 10.72 3.50
N GLU A 81 -4.09 11.73 4.36
CA GLU A 81 -3.08 11.88 5.41
C GLU A 81 -3.11 10.68 6.37
N LYS A 82 -4.29 10.30 6.85
CA LYS A 82 -4.45 9.16 7.76
C LYS A 82 -4.09 7.83 7.11
N ALA A 83 -4.50 7.62 5.86
CA ALA A 83 -4.13 6.43 5.11
C ALA A 83 -2.61 6.35 4.91
N LEU A 84 -1.97 7.45 4.53
CA LEU A 84 -0.52 7.53 4.39
C LEU A 84 0.20 7.24 5.71
N ALA A 85 -0.28 7.81 6.82
CA ALA A 85 0.26 7.57 8.16
C ALA A 85 0.12 6.10 8.59
N ASN A 86 -1.02 5.46 8.31
CA ASN A 86 -1.25 4.05 8.61
C ASN A 86 -0.29 3.13 7.83
N GLY A 87 -0.09 3.43 6.53
CA GLY A 87 0.88 2.73 5.71
C GLY A 87 2.31 2.88 6.23
N LEU A 88 2.71 4.12 6.57
CA LEU A 88 4.03 4.42 7.11
C LEU A 88 4.26 3.71 8.45
N ALA A 89 3.26 3.68 9.34
CA ALA A 89 3.35 2.98 10.62
C ALA A 89 3.56 1.47 10.41
N LYS A 90 2.88 0.85 9.43
CA LYS A 90 3.11 -0.55 9.09
C LYS A 90 4.52 -0.78 8.53
N ALA A 91 4.99 0.11 7.65
CA ALA A 91 6.34 -0.01 7.11
C ALA A 91 7.41 0.13 8.20
N LYS A 92 7.23 1.04 9.17
CA LYS A 92 8.09 1.18 10.35
C LYS A 92 8.13 -0.10 11.17
N GLU A 93 6.98 -0.70 11.47
CA GLU A 93 6.92 -1.97 12.20
C GLU A 93 7.70 -3.09 11.49
N LEU A 94 7.67 -3.14 10.16
CA LEU A 94 8.41 -4.13 9.37
C LEU A 94 9.93 -3.86 9.36
N VAL A 95 10.34 -2.60 9.36
CA VAL A 95 11.75 -2.20 9.51
C VAL A 95 12.26 -2.52 10.91
N ASP A 96 11.50 -2.19 11.95
CA ASP A 96 11.87 -2.44 13.36
C ASP A 96 12.01 -3.95 13.67
N LYS A 97 11.37 -4.80 12.86
CA LYS A 97 11.46 -6.27 12.93
C LYS A 97 12.52 -6.86 11.98
N ASP A 98 13.34 -6.02 11.33
CA ASP A 98 14.34 -6.41 10.32
C ASP A 98 13.76 -7.22 9.13
N VAL A 99 12.46 -7.10 8.84
CA VAL A 99 11.82 -7.81 7.72
C VAL A 99 12.17 -7.15 6.39
N ILE A 100 12.17 -5.82 6.37
CA ILE A 100 12.48 -5.00 5.19
C ILE A 100 13.53 -3.95 5.55
N TYR A 101 14.30 -3.51 4.55
CA TYR A 101 15.25 -2.41 4.72
C TYR A 101 14.55 -1.04 4.70
N GLY A 102 13.42 -0.95 4.01
CA GLY A 102 12.64 0.26 3.94
C GLY A 102 11.51 0.21 2.93
N ALA A 103 10.68 1.25 2.93
CA ALA A 103 9.58 1.43 2.00
C ALA A 103 9.39 2.90 1.62
N VAL A 104 8.92 3.13 0.41
CA VAL A 104 8.44 4.43 -0.09
C VAL A 104 6.98 4.27 -0.48
N ILE A 105 6.13 5.17 -0.01
CA ILE A 105 4.68 5.17 -0.20
C ILE A 105 4.29 6.44 -0.95
N PHE A 106 3.63 6.27 -2.09
CA PHE A 106 3.05 7.33 -2.90
C PHE A 106 1.52 7.23 -2.85
N LEU A 107 0.89 8.31 -2.43
CA LEU A 107 -0.56 8.44 -2.36
C LEU A 107 -0.95 9.81 -2.89
N ASP A 108 -1.44 9.85 -4.13
CA ASP A 108 -1.77 11.09 -4.83
C ASP A 108 -0.56 12.04 -4.87
N THR A 109 -0.62 13.18 -4.17
CA THR A 109 0.49 14.14 -4.06
C THR A 109 1.36 13.92 -2.82
N GLY A 110 0.96 13.03 -1.91
CA GLY A 110 1.67 12.71 -0.69
C GLY A 110 2.74 11.64 -0.88
N VAL A 111 3.89 11.83 -0.24
CA VAL A 111 4.99 10.85 -0.19
C VAL A 111 5.39 10.63 1.26
N ALA A 112 5.54 9.37 1.66
CA ALA A 112 6.12 8.98 2.94
C ALA A 112 7.16 7.88 2.72
N MET A 113 8.18 7.84 3.55
CA MET A 113 9.22 6.82 3.46
C MET A 113 9.79 6.45 4.82
N VAL A 114 10.28 5.22 4.93
CA VAL A 114 11.04 4.74 6.08
C VAL A 114 12.20 3.86 5.57
N PRO A 115 13.43 4.04 6.07
CA PRO A 115 13.87 5.16 6.90
C PRO A 115 13.72 6.51 6.18
N GLU A 116 13.74 7.61 6.95
CA GLU A 116 13.73 8.94 6.34
C GLU A 116 14.94 9.11 5.40
N GLY A 117 14.72 9.75 4.25
CA GLY A 117 15.77 9.94 3.25
C GLY A 117 16.16 8.69 2.45
N LEU A 118 15.37 7.60 2.54
CA LEU A 118 15.59 6.37 1.76
C LEU A 118 15.78 6.62 0.26
N CYS A 119 15.04 7.58 -0.30
CA CYS A 119 15.27 8.10 -1.63
C CYS A 119 15.15 9.63 -1.62
N GLN A 120 16.10 10.32 -2.26
CA GLN A 120 16.05 11.75 -2.47
C GLN A 120 16.32 12.05 -3.95
N PRO A 121 15.60 13.02 -4.56
CA PRO A 121 16.04 13.55 -5.85
C PRO A 121 17.46 14.11 -5.70
N LYS A 122 18.30 13.86 -6.70
CA LYS A 122 19.64 14.46 -6.79
C LYS A 122 19.57 15.97 -6.99
#